data_AF-A0A7T5USW0-F1
#
_entry.id   AF-A0A7T5USW0-F1
#
_cell.length_a   1.000
_cell.length_b   1.000
_cell.length_c   1.000
_cell.angle_alpha   90.00
_cell.angle_beta   90.00
_cell.angle_gamma   90.00
#
_symmetry.space_group_name_H-M   'P 1'
#
loop_
_entity.id
_entity.type
_entity.pdbx_description
1 polymer ?
#
loop_
_entity_poly.entity_id
_entity_poly.type
_entity_poly.pdbx_seq_one_letter_code
_entity_poly.pdbx_strand_id
1 'polypeptide(L)'
;MGQRKLKKTIFTLNVDGYAPEITEFTYPLIKRYADKIGADFYIIKERKFPKFPPVYEKMQIYDLGRQMKNDWNIYIDSDALVHPDMFDVTEFISKDTVCHNGNDMANIRWRYDDYFRRDGRHIGSCNWLTIASDWCLDLWHPLDIPYEEALKNIFPIQNELNTVITREHLIDDYMLSRNIARFGLKFKRVDKIIEERGGGNYFWHQYTINIKEKVELMKNILATWEITDYKDPKIEGWTDLPELSWLYLMAKDMNCVAEIGAWKGRDAHALASACKGKVYAIDNFQANPSDGYATVPERFLIPKVGDSPAVDVEKEFIKNTKDFSNVDLIRLDSITASEKFEDNSIDMVWIDASHDYDSVVKDVKAWLPKCKKLFCGHDYDHETVKKALFDCLLKPAIGPGRIWYVIKG
;
A
#
# COMPACT_ATOMS: atom_id res chain seq x y z
N MET A 1 30.52 -34.02 0.90
CA MET A 1 30.57 -33.06 -0.23
C MET A 1 29.56 -31.97 0.08
N GLY A 2 30.00 -30.71 0.21
CA GLY A 2 29.07 -29.60 0.45
C GLY A 2 28.14 -29.43 -0.74
N GLN A 3 26.84 -29.34 -0.52
CA GLN A 3 25.89 -29.01 -1.58
C GLN A 3 26.31 -27.67 -2.20
N ARG A 4 26.42 -27.61 -3.53
CA ARG A 4 26.64 -26.36 -4.25
C ARG A 4 25.51 -25.40 -3.87
N LYS A 5 25.85 -24.23 -3.31
CA LYS A 5 24.88 -23.16 -3.06
C LYS A 5 24.31 -22.71 -4.41
N LEU A 6 22.98 -22.78 -4.56
CA LEU A 6 22.30 -22.30 -5.77
C LEU A 6 22.43 -20.78 -5.85
N LYS A 7 22.78 -20.27 -7.03
CA LYS A 7 22.81 -18.82 -7.27
C LYS A 7 21.42 -18.32 -7.63
N LYS A 8 20.89 -17.38 -6.85
CA LYS A 8 19.58 -16.75 -7.08
C LYS A 8 19.79 -15.27 -7.38
N THR A 9 19.00 -14.69 -8.27
CA THR A 9 18.98 -13.24 -8.48
C THR A 9 17.55 -12.74 -8.57
N ILE A 10 17.23 -11.72 -7.80
CA ILE A 10 16.03 -10.89 -7.96
C ILE A 10 16.37 -9.73 -8.88
N PHE A 11 15.76 -9.73 -10.05
CA PHE A 11 15.73 -8.65 -11.01
C PHE A 11 14.56 -7.72 -10.72
N THR A 12 14.78 -6.43 -10.85
CA THR A 12 13.73 -5.43 -10.98
C THR A 12 14.04 -4.49 -12.13
N LEU A 13 13.02 -3.86 -12.70
CA LEU A 13 13.17 -2.95 -13.83
C LEU A 13 13.00 -1.50 -13.38
N ASN A 14 14.02 -0.67 -13.61
CA ASN A 14 13.93 0.78 -13.42
C ASN A 14 14.85 1.48 -14.42
N VAL A 15 14.33 1.58 -15.63
CA VAL A 15 14.87 2.40 -16.70
C VAL A 15 14.23 3.79 -16.61
N ASP A 16 14.93 4.80 -17.12
CA ASP A 16 14.43 6.18 -17.20
C ASP A 16 14.07 6.84 -15.85
N GLY A 17 14.52 6.27 -14.73
CA GLY A 17 14.30 6.83 -13.39
C GLY A 17 12.86 6.72 -12.91
N TYR A 18 12.20 5.58 -13.17
CA TYR A 18 10.82 5.31 -12.80
C TYR A 18 10.57 5.52 -11.29
N ALA A 19 9.64 6.43 -11.00
CA ALA A 19 8.97 6.69 -9.73
C ALA A 19 9.83 6.53 -8.46
N PRO A 20 10.80 7.43 -8.21
CA PRO A 20 11.62 7.42 -7.00
C PRO A 20 10.79 7.32 -5.71
N GLU A 21 9.66 8.02 -5.64
CA GLU A 21 8.70 8.04 -4.52
C GLU A 21 8.06 6.68 -4.23
N ILE A 22 7.95 5.79 -5.22
CA ILE A 22 7.50 4.42 -5.02
C ILE A 22 8.69 3.53 -4.59
N THR A 23 9.82 3.68 -5.28
CA THR A 23 10.99 2.81 -5.04
C THR A 23 11.62 2.99 -3.67
N GLU A 24 11.41 4.15 -3.04
CA GLU A 24 11.79 4.39 -1.64
C GLU A 24 11.11 3.40 -0.68
N PHE A 25 9.88 2.96 -0.98
CA PHE A 25 9.17 1.94 -0.21
C PHE A 25 9.55 0.52 -0.62
N THR A 26 9.59 0.24 -1.92
CA THR A 26 9.70 -1.14 -2.43
C THR A 26 11.11 -1.70 -2.37
N TYR A 27 12.15 -0.91 -2.69
CA TYR A 27 13.51 -1.43 -2.79
C TYR A 27 14.10 -1.93 -1.47
N PRO A 28 13.90 -1.24 -0.33
CA PRO A 28 14.32 -1.79 0.95
C PRO A 28 13.69 -3.15 1.25
N LEU A 29 12.40 -3.33 0.91
CA LEU A 29 11.68 -4.59 1.12
C LEU A 29 12.14 -5.71 0.17
N ILE A 30 12.34 -5.40 -1.11
CA ILE A 30 12.86 -6.37 -2.08
C ILE A 30 14.28 -6.80 -1.70
N LYS A 31 15.15 -5.86 -1.28
CA LYS A 31 16.51 -6.18 -0.79
C LYS A 31 16.47 -7.08 0.43
N ARG A 32 15.60 -6.77 1.41
CA ARG A 32 15.43 -7.61 2.59
C ARG A 32 14.96 -9.03 2.23
N TYR A 33 14.07 -9.15 1.25
CA TYR A 33 13.65 -10.45 0.74
C TYR A 33 14.79 -11.18 0.02
N ALA A 34 15.57 -10.46 -0.81
CA ALA A 34 16.75 -11.00 -1.47
C ALA A 34 17.76 -11.56 -0.46
N ASP A 35 18.07 -10.78 0.59
CA ASP A 35 18.97 -11.21 1.68
C ASP A 35 18.44 -12.47 2.38
N LYS A 36 17.14 -12.52 2.69
CA LYS A 36 16.49 -13.65 3.35
C LYS A 36 16.61 -14.94 2.54
N ILE A 37 16.43 -14.88 1.22
CA ILE A 37 16.48 -16.05 0.33
C ILE A 37 17.88 -16.33 -0.24
N GLY A 38 18.87 -15.52 0.13
CA GLY A 38 20.24 -15.61 -0.37
C GLY A 38 20.38 -15.31 -1.86
N ALA A 39 19.59 -14.36 -2.39
CA ALA A 39 19.64 -13.89 -3.76
C ALA A 39 20.41 -12.57 -3.90
N ASP A 40 21.05 -12.38 -5.05
CA ASP A 40 21.55 -11.08 -5.47
C ASP A 40 20.36 -10.16 -5.85
N PHE A 41 20.47 -8.86 -5.60
CA PHE A 41 19.50 -7.87 -6.10
C PHE A 41 20.07 -7.07 -7.26
N TYR A 42 19.44 -7.17 -8.43
CA TYR A 42 19.89 -6.55 -9.68
C TYR A 42 18.82 -5.64 -10.27
N ILE A 43 19.17 -4.38 -10.54
CA ILE A 43 18.27 -3.42 -11.18
C ILE A 43 18.64 -3.30 -12.66
N ILE A 44 17.71 -3.63 -13.55
CA ILE A 44 17.85 -3.38 -14.98
C ILE A 44 17.61 -1.88 -15.22
N LYS A 45 18.68 -1.17 -15.57
CA LYS A 45 18.69 0.30 -15.76
C LYS A 45 18.93 0.74 -17.19
N GLU A 46 19.47 -0.13 -18.03
CA GLU A 46 19.85 0.19 -19.40
C GLU A 46 18.74 -0.16 -20.38
N ARG A 47 18.54 0.68 -21.39
CA ARG A 47 17.60 0.42 -22.50
C ARG A 47 18.29 -0.40 -23.59
N LYS A 48 18.20 -1.74 -23.51
CA LYS A 48 18.71 -2.64 -24.57
C LYS A 48 17.75 -2.67 -25.77
N PHE A 49 16.46 -2.45 -25.53
CA PHE A 49 15.41 -2.45 -26.53
C PHE A 49 14.78 -1.04 -26.64
N PRO A 50 15.53 -0.01 -27.04
CA PRO A 50 15.06 1.39 -26.99
C PRO A 50 13.88 1.68 -27.92
N LYS A 51 13.61 0.81 -28.91
CA LYS A 51 12.45 0.90 -29.81
C LYS A 51 11.16 0.32 -29.21
N PHE A 52 11.25 -0.38 -28.09
CA PHE A 52 10.14 -0.99 -27.37
C PHE A 52 9.79 -0.17 -26.13
N PRO A 53 8.58 -0.29 -25.58
CA PRO A 53 8.22 0.36 -24.32
C PRO A 53 9.11 -0.13 -23.17
N PRO A 54 9.30 0.68 -22.11
CA PRO A 54 10.15 0.34 -20.97
C PRO A 54 9.94 -1.07 -20.41
N VAL A 55 8.70 -1.53 -20.26
CA VAL A 55 8.36 -2.87 -19.73
C VAL A 55 9.00 -4.02 -20.50
N TYR A 56 9.33 -3.82 -21.78
CA TYR A 56 9.95 -4.84 -22.62
C TYR A 56 11.41 -5.12 -22.22
N GLU A 57 12.05 -4.22 -21.48
CA GLU A 57 13.43 -4.40 -20.99
C GLU A 57 13.56 -5.57 -20.00
N LYS A 58 12.44 -6.09 -19.47
CA LYS A 58 12.41 -7.36 -18.73
C LYS A 58 12.98 -8.54 -19.56
N MET A 59 12.98 -8.46 -20.90
CA MET A 59 13.54 -9.51 -21.77
C MET A 59 15.07 -9.60 -21.73
N GLN A 60 15.74 -8.62 -21.13
CA GLN A 60 17.16 -8.73 -20.86
C GLN A 60 17.48 -9.90 -19.92
N ILE A 61 16.53 -10.35 -19.09
CA ILE A 61 16.71 -11.47 -18.15
C ILE A 61 17.12 -12.75 -18.88
N TYR A 62 16.68 -12.94 -20.14
CA TYR A 62 17.11 -14.06 -20.99
C TYR A 62 18.64 -14.16 -21.07
N ASP A 63 19.32 -13.06 -21.36
CA ASP A 63 20.78 -13.05 -21.47
C ASP A 63 21.46 -12.87 -20.11
N LEU A 64 20.93 -11.98 -19.27
CA LEU A 64 21.50 -11.67 -17.95
C LEU A 64 21.55 -12.91 -17.06
N GLY A 65 20.48 -13.72 -17.01
CA GLY A 65 20.47 -14.95 -16.22
C GLY A 65 21.57 -15.93 -16.61
N ARG A 66 21.86 -16.05 -17.93
CA ARG A 66 22.95 -16.89 -18.46
C ARG A 66 24.32 -16.31 -18.13
N GLN A 67 24.51 -15.02 -18.36
CA GLN A 67 25.77 -14.32 -18.12
C GLN A 67 26.16 -14.33 -16.64
N MET A 68 25.17 -14.14 -15.77
CA MET A 68 25.33 -14.18 -14.31
C MET A 68 25.46 -15.62 -13.77
N LYS A 69 25.18 -16.64 -14.59
CA LYS A 69 25.18 -18.07 -14.21
C LYS A 69 24.24 -18.34 -13.04
N ASN A 70 23.05 -17.74 -13.09
CA ASN A 70 22.03 -17.91 -12.07
C ASN A 70 21.39 -19.29 -12.18
N ASP A 71 21.18 -19.97 -11.06
CA ASP A 71 20.35 -21.16 -10.97
C ASP A 71 18.85 -20.78 -10.93
N TRP A 72 18.51 -19.65 -10.31
CA TRP A 72 17.16 -19.08 -10.26
C TRP A 72 17.15 -17.59 -10.60
N ASN A 73 16.19 -17.20 -11.43
CA ASN A 73 15.94 -15.83 -11.87
C ASN A 73 14.53 -15.45 -11.43
N ILE A 74 14.44 -14.45 -10.57
CA ILE A 74 13.21 -13.95 -9.99
C ILE A 74 13.06 -12.53 -10.50
N TYR A 75 11.90 -12.16 -11.03
CA TYR A 75 11.56 -10.81 -11.42
C TYR A 75 10.49 -10.28 -10.48
N ILE A 76 10.67 -9.05 -9.98
CA ILE A 76 9.68 -8.31 -9.18
C ILE A 76 9.63 -6.89 -9.74
N ASP A 77 8.44 -6.40 -10.10
CA ASP A 77 8.25 -5.02 -10.56
C ASP A 77 8.72 -4.01 -9.49
N SER A 78 9.25 -2.86 -9.94
CA SER A 78 9.79 -1.82 -9.06
C SER A 78 8.75 -1.20 -8.13
N ASP A 79 7.47 -1.40 -8.40
CA ASP A 79 6.32 -0.89 -7.66
C ASP A 79 5.52 -1.99 -6.93
N ALA A 80 6.14 -3.15 -6.69
CA ALA A 80 5.59 -4.19 -5.82
C ALA A 80 6.21 -4.14 -4.41
N LEU A 81 5.35 -4.18 -3.39
CA LEU A 81 5.77 -4.37 -2.00
C LEU A 81 5.91 -5.87 -1.72
N VAL A 82 6.96 -6.24 -0.98
CA VAL A 82 7.21 -7.61 -0.52
C VAL A 82 7.23 -7.62 1.00
N HIS A 83 6.37 -8.42 1.63
CA HIS A 83 6.32 -8.54 3.07
C HIS A 83 7.63 -9.19 3.58
N PRO A 84 8.24 -8.69 4.68
CA PRO A 84 9.44 -9.25 5.30
C PRO A 84 9.39 -10.75 5.59
N ASP A 85 8.19 -11.25 5.89
CA ASP A 85 7.98 -12.66 6.23
C ASP A 85 7.80 -13.57 5.03
N MET A 86 7.82 -13.05 3.80
CA MET A 86 7.72 -13.87 2.58
C MET A 86 8.78 -14.97 2.57
N PHE A 87 8.34 -16.22 2.35
CA PHE A 87 9.21 -17.38 2.27
C PHE A 87 9.85 -17.52 0.88
N ASP A 88 10.88 -18.34 0.76
CA ASP A 88 11.52 -18.61 -0.53
C ASP A 88 10.68 -19.54 -1.40
N VAL A 89 10.04 -18.99 -2.44
CA VAL A 89 9.22 -19.76 -3.38
C VAL A 89 10.03 -20.82 -4.15
N THR A 90 11.32 -20.59 -4.38
CA THR A 90 12.17 -21.48 -5.18
C THR A 90 12.41 -22.84 -4.51
N GLU A 91 12.19 -22.94 -3.20
CA GLU A 91 12.25 -24.20 -2.44
C GLU A 91 11.02 -25.10 -2.69
N PHE A 92 9.97 -24.58 -3.37
CA PHE A 92 8.69 -25.27 -3.58
C PHE A 92 8.36 -25.54 -5.06
N ILE A 93 9.29 -25.22 -5.96
CA ILE A 93 9.14 -25.45 -7.40
C ILE A 93 10.36 -26.17 -7.97
N SER A 94 10.13 -27.05 -8.96
CA SER A 94 11.20 -27.75 -9.68
C SER A 94 11.80 -26.85 -10.76
N LYS A 95 13.08 -27.06 -11.09
CA LYS A 95 13.79 -26.24 -12.09
C LYS A 95 13.11 -26.22 -13.47
N ASP A 96 12.34 -27.24 -13.82
CA ASP A 96 11.61 -27.34 -15.09
C ASP A 96 10.29 -26.57 -15.14
N THR A 97 9.99 -25.77 -14.10
CA THR A 97 8.71 -25.08 -13.93
C THR A 97 8.91 -23.58 -13.73
N VAL A 98 8.16 -22.78 -14.48
CA VAL A 98 8.06 -21.34 -14.26
C VAL A 98 6.92 -21.03 -13.30
N CYS A 99 7.04 -19.93 -12.57
CA CYS A 99 6.03 -19.49 -11.62
C CYS A 99 5.73 -18.01 -11.76
N HIS A 100 4.46 -17.63 -11.88
CA HIS A 100 4.03 -16.23 -11.90
C HIS A 100 3.17 -15.96 -10.67
N ASN A 101 2.94 -14.70 -10.29
CA ASN A 101 2.06 -14.39 -9.16
C ASN A 101 0.72 -15.14 -9.23
N GLY A 102 0.08 -15.02 -10.39
CA GLY A 102 -1.17 -15.67 -10.76
C GLY A 102 -1.22 -15.85 -12.27
N ASN A 103 -2.42 -16.02 -12.83
CA ASN A 103 -2.62 -16.04 -14.26
C ASN A 103 -4.00 -15.51 -14.65
N ASP A 104 -4.06 -14.87 -15.80
CA ASP A 104 -5.29 -14.60 -16.50
C ASP A 104 -5.66 -15.75 -17.44
N MET A 105 -6.88 -15.70 -17.96
CA MET A 105 -7.29 -16.54 -19.08
C MET A 105 -6.83 -15.86 -20.39
N ALA A 106 -5.88 -16.49 -21.08
CA ALA A 106 -5.15 -15.86 -22.19
C ALA A 106 -6.06 -15.31 -23.31
N ASN A 107 -7.13 -16.00 -23.70
CA ASN A 107 -7.99 -15.54 -24.80
C ASN A 107 -8.81 -14.27 -24.47
N ILE A 108 -8.91 -13.89 -23.20
CA ILE A 108 -9.55 -12.64 -22.79
C ILE A 108 -8.66 -11.47 -23.23
N ARG A 109 -7.35 -11.65 -23.18
CA ARG A 109 -6.35 -10.59 -23.40
C ARG A 109 -5.68 -10.70 -24.76
N TRP A 110 -5.47 -11.91 -25.26
CA TRP A 110 -4.62 -12.18 -26.43
C TRP A 110 -5.41 -12.80 -27.57
N ARG A 111 -5.18 -12.31 -28.80
CA ARG A 111 -5.54 -13.08 -29.99
C ARG A 111 -4.58 -14.25 -30.13
N TYR A 112 -5.12 -15.45 -30.24
CA TYR A 112 -4.32 -16.67 -30.33
C TYR A 112 -3.63 -16.82 -31.68
N ASP A 113 -2.38 -17.21 -31.62
CA ASP A 113 -1.62 -17.83 -32.70
C ASP A 113 -1.60 -19.37 -32.54
N ASP A 114 -0.83 -20.05 -33.37
CA ASP A 114 -0.78 -21.51 -33.36
C ASP A 114 -0.13 -22.07 -32.10
N TYR A 115 0.73 -21.31 -31.41
CA TYR A 115 1.31 -21.74 -30.15
C TYR A 115 0.25 -21.79 -29.05
N PHE A 116 -0.56 -20.73 -28.90
CA PHE A 116 -1.66 -20.74 -27.93
C PHE A 116 -2.68 -21.84 -28.25
N ARG A 117 -3.02 -22.04 -29.53
CA ARG A 117 -3.96 -23.09 -29.95
C ARG A 117 -3.45 -24.50 -29.67
N ARG A 118 -2.17 -24.77 -29.98
CA ARG A 118 -1.53 -26.07 -29.72
C ARG A 118 -1.42 -26.34 -28.22
N ASP A 119 -1.01 -25.32 -27.46
CA ASP A 119 -0.78 -25.47 -26.03
C ASP A 119 -2.06 -25.77 -25.26
N GLY A 120 -3.16 -25.08 -25.58
CA GLY A 120 -4.49 -25.37 -25.04
C GLY A 120 -4.68 -25.10 -23.54
N ARG A 121 -3.64 -24.71 -22.78
CA ARG A 121 -3.75 -24.43 -21.34
C ARG A 121 -4.29 -23.03 -21.03
N HIS A 122 -4.35 -22.16 -22.04
CA HIS A 122 -4.93 -20.81 -21.98
C HIS A 122 -4.34 -19.91 -20.89
N ILE A 123 -3.02 -20.01 -20.65
CA ILE A 123 -2.31 -19.29 -19.59
C ILE A 123 -1.96 -17.87 -20.05
N GLY A 124 -2.55 -16.86 -19.40
CA GLY A 124 -2.15 -15.47 -19.48
C GLY A 124 -1.18 -15.14 -18.35
N SER A 125 0.02 -14.66 -18.67
CA SER A 125 1.03 -14.20 -17.74
C SER A 125 0.59 -12.95 -16.99
N CYS A 126 0.90 -12.89 -15.70
CA CYS A 126 0.93 -11.66 -14.89
C CYS A 126 2.38 -11.39 -14.47
N ASN A 127 3.17 -10.67 -15.28
CA ASN A 127 4.63 -10.60 -15.22
C ASN A 127 5.19 -9.59 -14.20
N TRP A 128 4.40 -9.18 -13.21
CA TRP A 128 4.88 -8.30 -12.14
C TRP A 128 5.66 -9.07 -11.05
N LEU A 129 5.43 -10.38 -10.94
CA LEU A 129 6.24 -11.31 -10.15
C LEU A 129 6.36 -12.63 -10.92
N THR A 130 7.58 -12.96 -11.33
CA THR A 130 7.87 -14.10 -12.20
C THR A 130 9.14 -14.81 -11.74
N ILE A 131 9.17 -16.14 -11.79
CA ILE A 131 10.29 -16.97 -11.34
C ILE A 131 10.54 -18.04 -12.39
N ALA A 132 11.79 -18.19 -12.81
CA ALA A 132 12.23 -19.30 -13.64
C ALA A 132 13.68 -19.68 -13.33
N SER A 133 13.99 -20.97 -13.45
CA SER A 133 15.37 -21.44 -13.35
C SER A 133 16.14 -21.17 -14.64
N ASP A 134 17.46 -21.43 -14.62
CA ASP A 134 18.29 -21.54 -15.83
C ASP A 134 17.73 -22.49 -16.91
N TRP A 135 16.95 -23.51 -16.55
CA TRP A 135 16.33 -24.45 -17.51
C TRP A 135 15.14 -23.85 -18.26
N CYS A 136 14.56 -22.78 -17.73
CA CYS A 136 13.34 -22.17 -18.26
C CYS A 136 13.53 -20.71 -18.67
N LEU A 137 14.77 -20.28 -18.92
CA LEU A 137 15.07 -18.91 -19.36
C LEU A 137 14.38 -18.52 -20.67
N ASP A 138 13.96 -19.50 -21.49
CA ASP A 138 13.15 -19.27 -22.69
C ASP A 138 11.83 -18.55 -22.40
N LEU A 139 11.39 -18.49 -21.13
CA LEU A 139 10.31 -17.62 -20.68
C LEU A 139 10.50 -16.16 -21.13
N TRP A 140 11.73 -15.64 -21.03
CA TRP A 140 12.07 -14.26 -21.43
C TRP A 140 12.66 -14.17 -22.83
N HIS A 141 12.58 -15.23 -23.65
CA HIS A 141 13.09 -15.18 -25.02
C HIS A 141 12.43 -14.01 -25.78
N PRO A 142 13.19 -13.07 -26.37
CA PRO A 142 12.62 -11.93 -27.08
C PRO A 142 11.66 -12.33 -28.21
N LEU A 143 10.77 -11.42 -28.60
CA LEU A 143 9.82 -11.57 -29.70
C LEU A 143 10.50 -12.12 -30.97
N ASP A 144 9.87 -13.13 -31.55
CA ASP A 144 10.21 -13.75 -32.83
C ASP A 144 9.34 -13.22 -33.98
N ILE A 145 8.43 -12.29 -33.69
CA ILE A 145 7.56 -11.60 -34.66
C ILE A 145 7.78 -10.07 -34.58
N PRO A 146 7.43 -9.32 -35.64
CA PRO A 146 7.48 -7.86 -35.60
C PRO A 146 6.64 -7.28 -34.46
N TYR A 147 7.15 -6.22 -33.82
CA TYR A 147 6.47 -5.54 -32.70
C TYR A 147 5.03 -5.11 -33.03
N GLU A 148 4.83 -4.50 -34.21
CA GLU A 148 3.51 -4.07 -34.68
C GLU A 148 2.52 -5.22 -34.89
N GLU A 149 3.02 -6.42 -35.17
CA GLU A 149 2.19 -7.61 -35.27
C GLU A 149 1.81 -8.12 -33.87
N ALA A 150 2.75 -8.12 -32.93
CA ALA A 150 2.48 -8.46 -31.54
C ALA A 150 1.40 -7.55 -30.93
N LEU A 151 1.48 -6.23 -31.12
CA LEU A 151 0.48 -5.27 -30.59
C LEU A 151 -0.94 -5.50 -31.12
N LYS A 152 -1.09 -6.01 -32.34
CA LYS A 152 -2.42 -6.35 -32.90
C LYS A 152 -3.06 -7.55 -32.21
N ASN A 153 -2.27 -8.33 -31.47
CA ASN A 153 -2.72 -9.48 -30.72
C ASN A 153 -3.04 -9.16 -29.25
N ILE A 154 -2.90 -7.90 -28.83
CA ILE A 154 -3.05 -7.49 -27.42
C ILE A 154 -4.33 -6.67 -27.25
N PHE A 155 -5.14 -7.06 -26.27
CA PHE A 155 -6.44 -6.46 -25.96
C PHE A 155 -6.54 -6.23 -24.45
N PRO A 156 -6.37 -4.97 -23.98
CA PRO A 156 -6.68 -4.61 -22.61
C PRO A 156 -8.14 -4.92 -22.29
N ILE A 157 -8.40 -5.35 -21.06
CA ILE A 157 -9.76 -5.69 -20.63
C ILE A 157 -10.56 -4.42 -20.31
N GLN A 158 -11.89 -4.54 -20.21
CA GLN A 158 -12.78 -3.39 -20.00
C GLN A 158 -12.38 -2.54 -18.78
N ASN A 159 -11.92 -3.17 -17.70
CA ASN A 159 -11.49 -2.47 -16.48
C ASN A 159 -10.20 -1.66 -16.66
N GLU A 160 -9.42 -1.93 -17.71
CA GLU A 160 -8.16 -1.25 -18.02
C GLU A 160 -8.35 -0.07 -18.99
N LEU A 161 -9.42 -0.05 -19.79
CA LEU A 161 -9.59 0.92 -20.89
C LEU A 161 -9.63 2.39 -20.44
N ASN A 162 -10.02 2.66 -19.20
CA ASN A 162 -10.08 4.01 -18.62
C ASN A 162 -8.96 4.24 -17.58
N THR A 163 -7.86 3.51 -17.70
CA THR A 163 -6.74 3.54 -16.76
C THR A 163 -5.43 3.92 -17.47
N VAL A 164 -4.31 3.81 -16.77
CA VAL A 164 -2.97 4.04 -17.33
C VAL A 164 -2.50 2.95 -18.32
N ILE A 165 -3.26 1.87 -18.48
CA ILE A 165 -2.85 0.68 -19.23
C ILE A 165 -3.16 0.79 -20.73
N THR A 166 -2.15 0.47 -21.55
CA THR A 166 -2.26 0.41 -23.01
C THR A 166 -1.80 -0.96 -23.53
N ARG A 167 -1.91 -1.19 -24.85
CA ARG A 167 -1.42 -2.42 -25.48
C ARG A 167 0.09 -2.57 -25.33
N GLU A 168 0.80 -1.47 -25.45
CA GLU A 168 2.25 -1.38 -25.30
C GLU A 168 2.68 -1.73 -23.87
N HIS A 169 1.90 -1.34 -22.87
CA HIS A 169 2.16 -1.71 -21.46
C HIS A 169 2.03 -3.22 -21.21
N LEU A 170 1.25 -3.94 -22.01
CA LEU A 170 1.00 -5.38 -21.86
C LEU A 170 1.88 -6.26 -22.75
N ILE A 171 2.87 -5.68 -23.43
CA ILE A 171 3.70 -6.43 -24.39
C ILE A 171 4.51 -7.54 -23.72
N ASP A 172 5.00 -7.31 -22.50
CA ASP A 172 5.76 -8.29 -21.74
C ASP A 172 4.85 -9.43 -21.25
N ASP A 173 3.66 -9.11 -20.75
CA ASP A 173 2.64 -10.11 -20.38
C ASP A 173 2.24 -10.98 -21.58
N TYR A 174 1.95 -10.37 -22.73
CA TYR A 174 1.65 -11.10 -23.97
C TYR A 174 2.80 -12.04 -24.35
N MET A 175 4.03 -11.51 -24.33
CA MET A 175 5.21 -12.22 -24.77
C MET A 175 5.52 -13.41 -23.83
N LEU A 176 5.45 -13.23 -22.51
CA LEU A 176 5.66 -14.33 -21.57
C LEU A 176 4.55 -15.38 -21.69
N SER A 177 3.29 -14.96 -21.86
CA SER A 177 2.17 -15.88 -22.13
C SER A 177 2.43 -16.74 -23.36
N ARG A 178 2.90 -16.09 -24.43
CA ARG A 178 3.20 -16.74 -25.70
C ARG A 178 4.40 -17.67 -25.58
N ASN A 179 5.44 -17.31 -24.82
CA ASN A 179 6.61 -18.17 -24.59
C ASN A 179 6.27 -19.41 -23.74
N ILE A 180 5.40 -19.28 -22.73
CA ILE A 180 4.87 -20.43 -21.99
C ILE A 180 4.23 -21.42 -22.96
N ALA A 181 3.39 -20.93 -23.87
CA ALA A 181 2.73 -21.75 -24.88
C ALA A 181 3.73 -22.30 -25.90
N ARG A 182 4.60 -21.46 -26.48
CA ARG A 182 5.56 -21.76 -27.55
C ARG A 182 6.56 -22.84 -27.15
N PHE A 183 7.13 -22.74 -25.96
CA PHE A 183 8.14 -23.68 -25.46
C PHE A 183 7.54 -24.78 -24.58
N GLY A 184 6.22 -24.78 -24.35
CA GLY A 184 5.55 -25.79 -23.52
C GLY A 184 6.02 -25.77 -22.07
N LEU A 185 6.36 -24.60 -21.53
CA LEU A 185 6.93 -24.45 -20.19
C LEU A 185 5.92 -24.91 -19.14
N LYS A 186 6.34 -25.71 -18.16
CA LYS A 186 5.48 -26.06 -17.01
C LYS A 186 5.23 -24.79 -16.20
N PHE A 187 4.02 -24.66 -15.66
CA PHE A 187 3.55 -23.42 -15.05
C PHE A 187 2.94 -23.69 -13.67
N LYS A 188 3.28 -22.84 -12.71
CA LYS A 188 2.64 -22.76 -11.38
C LYS A 188 2.35 -21.31 -11.01
N ARG A 189 1.53 -21.11 -9.99
CA ARG A 189 1.21 -19.78 -9.45
C ARG A 189 1.76 -19.63 -8.03
N VAL A 190 2.34 -18.46 -7.75
CA VAL A 190 2.86 -18.13 -6.41
C VAL A 190 1.71 -18.07 -5.41
N ASP A 191 0.57 -17.48 -5.78
CA ASP A 191 -0.60 -17.40 -4.90
C ASP A 191 -1.13 -18.79 -4.47
N LYS A 192 -1.07 -19.79 -5.34
CA LYS A 192 -1.40 -21.18 -5.01
C LYS A 192 -0.38 -21.82 -4.08
N ILE A 193 0.91 -21.54 -4.28
CA ILE A 193 1.95 -22.00 -3.35
C ILE A 193 1.75 -21.37 -1.96
N ILE A 194 1.37 -20.09 -1.89
CA ILE A 194 1.03 -19.40 -0.64
C ILE A 194 -0.20 -20.06 0.02
N GLU A 195 -1.27 -20.27 -0.73
CA GLU A 195 -2.50 -20.93 -0.24
C GLU A 195 -2.21 -22.33 0.33
N GLU A 196 -1.43 -23.14 -0.37
CA GLU A 196 -0.99 -24.48 0.05
C GLU A 196 -0.07 -24.48 1.30
N ARG A 197 0.36 -23.30 1.76
CA ARG A 197 1.25 -23.12 2.92
C ARG A 197 0.63 -22.31 4.05
N GLY A 198 -0.70 -22.26 4.08
CA GLY A 198 -1.46 -21.59 5.14
C GLY A 198 -1.92 -20.19 4.79
N GLY A 199 -1.73 -19.76 3.54
CA GLY A 199 -2.12 -18.43 3.07
C GLY A 199 -1.20 -17.33 3.59
N GLY A 200 -1.71 -16.11 3.57
CA GLY A 200 -1.00 -14.90 3.98
C GLY A 200 -0.98 -13.85 2.88
N ASN A 201 -0.78 -12.60 3.28
CA ASN A 201 -0.67 -11.46 2.38
C ASN A 201 0.78 -11.00 2.33
N TYR A 202 1.56 -11.57 1.41
CA TYR A 202 2.99 -11.34 1.32
C TYR A 202 3.41 -10.36 0.22
N PHE A 203 2.50 -9.99 -0.68
CA PHE A 203 2.80 -9.10 -1.79
C PHE A 203 1.67 -8.10 -1.96
N TRP A 204 2.02 -6.89 -2.34
CA TRP A 204 1.05 -5.91 -2.82
C TRP A 204 1.56 -5.27 -4.11
N HIS A 205 0.68 -5.19 -5.10
CA HIS A 205 0.95 -4.55 -6.39
C HIS A 205 -0.38 -4.08 -6.99
N GLN A 206 -0.40 -2.86 -7.50
CA GLN A 206 -1.54 -2.31 -8.25
C GLN A 206 -1.02 -1.54 -9.47
N TYR A 207 -1.46 -1.96 -10.66
CA TYR A 207 -0.91 -1.47 -11.93
C TYR A 207 -1.84 -0.50 -12.66
N THR A 208 -3.11 -0.42 -12.28
CA THR A 208 -4.12 0.37 -12.99
C THR A 208 -4.26 1.82 -12.52
N ILE A 209 -3.54 2.20 -11.46
CA ILE A 209 -3.66 3.53 -10.82
C ILE A 209 -2.40 4.37 -11.08
N ASN A 210 -2.55 5.69 -10.95
CA ASN A 210 -1.42 6.60 -11.10
C ASN A 210 -0.46 6.54 -9.90
N ILE A 211 0.73 7.15 -10.04
CA ILE A 211 1.79 7.10 -9.02
C ILE A 211 1.32 7.69 -7.68
N LYS A 212 0.61 8.82 -7.71
CA LYS A 212 0.12 9.49 -6.49
C LYS A 212 -0.82 8.56 -5.71
N GLU A 213 -1.81 7.97 -6.39
CA GLU A 213 -2.73 7.01 -5.77
C GLU A 213 -2.00 5.77 -5.26
N LYS A 214 -0.97 5.30 -5.98
CA LYS A 214 -0.18 4.13 -5.59
C LYS A 214 0.58 4.37 -4.30
N VAL A 215 1.24 5.53 -4.15
CA VAL A 215 1.96 5.91 -2.93
C VAL A 215 1.03 5.88 -1.71
N GLU A 216 -0.19 6.39 -1.86
CA GLU A 216 -1.16 6.43 -0.77
C GLU A 216 -1.63 5.03 -0.36
N LEU A 217 -1.93 4.16 -1.33
CA LEU A 217 -2.26 2.77 -1.02
C LEU A 217 -1.06 2.00 -0.45
N MET A 218 0.18 2.29 -0.89
CA MET A 218 1.38 1.69 -0.31
C MET A 218 1.53 2.04 1.16
N LYS A 219 1.26 3.30 1.57
CA LYS A 219 1.26 3.70 2.98
C LYS A 219 0.23 2.91 3.78
N ASN A 220 -0.97 2.66 3.23
CA ASN A 220 -1.99 1.83 3.89
C ASN A 220 -1.49 0.40 4.13
N ILE A 221 -0.83 -0.19 3.12
CA ILE A 221 -0.30 -1.55 3.22
C ILE A 221 0.85 -1.62 4.21
N LEU A 222 1.79 -0.68 4.17
CA LEU A 222 2.91 -0.61 5.12
C LEU A 222 2.43 -0.45 6.56
N ALA A 223 1.41 0.39 6.79
CA ALA A 223 0.79 0.54 8.10
C ALA A 223 0.10 -0.75 8.55
N THR A 224 -0.65 -1.41 7.68
CA THR A 224 -1.31 -2.70 7.96
C THR A 224 -0.29 -3.81 8.28
N TRP A 225 0.86 -3.80 7.61
CA TRP A 225 1.96 -4.71 7.87
C TRP A 225 2.87 -4.28 9.03
N GLU A 226 2.54 -3.17 9.70
CA GLU A 226 3.33 -2.57 10.79
C GLU A 226 4.79 -2.29 10.41
N ILE A 227 5.05 -2.04 9.11
CA ILE A 227 6.37 -1.71 8.57
C ILE A 227 6.54 -0.18 8.60
N THR A 228 6.74 0.34 9.81
CA THR A 228 7.06 1.75 10.03
C THR A 228 8.10 1.92 11.14
N ASP A 229 8.71 3.11 11.17
CA ASP A 229 9.60 3.51 12.28
C ASP A 229 8.82 3.82 13.56
N TYR A 230 7.49 4.01 13.45
CA TYR A 230 6.65 4.29 14.60
C TYR A 230 6.49 3.05 15.48
N LYS A 231 6.36 3.28 16.78
CA LYS A 231 6.16 2.24 17.79
C LYS A 231 5.00 2.66 18.67
N ASP A 232 4.19 1.68 19.07
CA ASP A 232 3.05 1.91 19.95
C ASP A 232 3.53 2.61 21.24
N PRO A 233 3.04 3.83 21.53
CA PRO A 233 3.49 4.60 22.69
C PRO A 233 2.92 4.06 24.00
N LYS A 234 2.06 3.03 23.95
CA LYS A 234 1.36 2.45 25.11
C LYS A 234 0.52 3.46 25.89
N ILE A 235 0.14 4.56 25.23
CA ILE A 235 -0.85 5.52 25.70
C ILE A 235 -2.23 4.87 25.55
N GLU A 236 -3.07 4.96 26.57
CA GLU A 236 -4.44 4.46 26.49
C GLU A 236 -5.20 5.17 25.35
N GLY A 237 -5.99 4.42 24.58
CA GLY A 237 -6.80 4.92 23.45
C GLY A 237 -7.33 3.79 22.60
N TRP A 238 -8.19 4.11 21.64
CA TRP A 238 -8.87 3.14 20.79
C TRP A 238 -8.19 2.93 19.45
N THR A 239 -7.29 3.82 19.03
CA THR A 239 -6.53 3.71 17.78
C THR A 239 -5.44 2.64 17.87
N ASP A 240 -5.55 1.60 17.06
CA ASP A 240 -4.62 0.46 17.08
C ASP A 240 -3.28 0.79 16.40
N LEU A 241 -2.31 -0.13 16.46
CA LEU A 241 -0.97 0.16 15.93
C LEU A 241 -0.94 0.34 14.40
N PRO A 242 -1.66 -0.45 13.57
CA PRO A 242 -1.86 -0.14 12.16
C PRO A 242 -2.43 1.26 11.90
N GLU A 243 -3.47 1.65 12.65
CA GLU A 243 -4.10 2.97 12.53
C GLU A 243 -3.12 4.10 12.90
N LEU A 244 -2.38 3.96 14.01
CA LEU A 244 -1.34 4.93 14.40
C LEU A 244 -0.17 4.99 13.42
N SER A 245 0.23 3.85 12.88
CA SER A 245 1.28 3.76 11.85
C SER A 245 0.87 4.50 10.59
N TRP A 246 -0.42 4.43 10.24
CA TRP A 246 -0.98 5.20 9.13
C TRP A 246 -0.93 6.71 9.40
N LEU A 247 -1.39 7.17 10.57
CA LEU A 247 -1.32 8.59 10.96
C LEU A 247 0.12 9.12 10.90
N TYR A 248 1.09 8.34 11.41
CA TYR A 248 2.52 8.66 11.33
C TYR A 248 2.99 8.80 9.88
N LEU A 249 2.67 7.85 8.99
CA LEU A 249 3.08 7.89 7.59
C LEU A 249 2.46 9.08 6.83
N MET A 250 1.19 9.38 7.09
CA MET A 250 0.51 10.51 6.47
C MET A 250 1.08 11.85 6.94
N ALA A 251 1.37 11.98 8.23
CA ALA A 251 1.90 13.21 8.81
C ALA A 251 3.29 13.60 8.27
N LYS A 252 4.09 12.65 7.74
CA LYS A 252 5.42 12.94 7.14
C LYS A 252 5.38 13.98 6.01
N ASP A 253 4.24 14.09 5.33
CA ASP A 253 4.04 15.01 4.20
C ASP A 253 3.30 16.32 4.58
N MET A 254 3.10 16.54 5.89
CA MET A 254 2.30 17.63 6.43
C MET A 254 3.15 18.63 7.21
N ASN A 255 2.81 19.92 7.09
CA ASN A 255 3.36 21.01 7.91
C ASN A 255 2.35 21.54 8.94
N CYS A 256 1.08 21.21 8.80
CA CYS A 256 0.01 21.69 9.66
C CYS A 256 -1.08 20.63 9.75
N VAL A 257 -1.28 20.07 10.94
CA VAL A 257 -2.31 19.06 11.21
C VAL A 257 -3.26 19.61 12.26
N ALA A 258 -4.56 19.37 12.10
CA ALA A 258 -5.54 19.53 13.18
C ALA A 258 -6.15 18.18 13.54
N GLU A 259 -6.09 17.83 14.82
CA GLU A 259 -6.75 16.67 15.43
C GLU A 259 -7.93 17.16 16.25
N ILE A 260 -9.13 16.64 15.95
CA ILE A 260 -10.38 16.99 16.62
C ILE A 260 -10.80 15.78 17.46
N GLY A 261 -10.79 15.94 18.78
CA GLY A 261 -10.91 14.82 19.74
C GLY A 261 -9.53 14.26 20.04
N ALA A 262 -8.84 14.84 21.02
CA ALA A 262 -7.43 14.53 21.30
C ALA A 262 -7.25 13.61 22.52
N TRP A 263 -8.25 13.58 23.41
CA TRP A 263 -8.31 12.73 24.60
C TRP A 263 -6.98 12.66 25.36
N LYS A 264 -6.39 11.47 25.54
CA LYS A 264 -5.10 11.28 26.25
C LYS A 264 -3.86 11.47 25.36
N GLY A 265 -4.02 11.92 24.12
CA GLY A 265 -2.93 12.29 23.21
C GLY A 265 -2.27 11.11 22.49
N ARG A 266 -2.97 9.99 22.32
CA ARG A 266 -2.45 8.80 21.62
C ARG A 266 -2.21 9.08 20.13
N ASP A 267 -3.16 9.73 19.49
CA ASP A 267 -3.14 10.03 18.06
C ASP A 267 -2.28 11.27 17.79
N ALA A 268 -2.42 12.31 18.62
CA ALA A 268 -1.51 13.45 18.73
C ALA A 268 -0.03 13.00 18.72
N HIS A 269 0.32 11.99 19.52
CA HIS A 269 1.68 11.45 19.58
C HIS A 269 2.14 10.90 18.22
N ALA A 270 1.30 10.12 17.52
CA ALA A 270 1.63 9.60 16.19
C ALA A 270 1.80 10.71 15.15
N LEU A 271 0.88 11.67 15.13
CA LEU A 271 0.90 12.82 14.23
C LEU A 271 2.14 13.69 14.48
N ALA A 272 2.43 14.02 15.75
CA ALA A 272 3.54 14.88 16.13
C ALA A 272 4.91 14.24 15.90
N SER A 273 4.99 12.90 15.92
CA SER A 273 6.22 12.15 15.65
C SER A 273 6.73 12.29 14.21
N ALA A 274 5.87 12.69 13.27
CA ALA A 274 6.23 12.79 11.84
C ALA A 274 5.92 14.15 11.20
N CYS A 275 4.95 14.91 11.72
CA CYS A 275 4.60 16.22 11.18
C CYS A 275 5.80 17.16 11.20
N LYS A 276 6.12 17.75 10.04
CA LYS A 276 7.26 18.68 9.90
C LYS A 276 7.01 20.04 10.55
N GLY A 277 5.75 20.41 10.73
CA GLY A 277 5.35 21.65 11.37
C GLY A 277 4.43 21.37 12.56
N LYS A 278 3.32 22.11 12.67
CA LYS A 278 2.46 22.10 13.87
C LYS A 278 1.37 21.03 13.84
N VAL A 279 1.09 20.46 15.01
CA VAL A 279 -0.09 19.64 15.28
C VAL A 279 -0.96 20.38 16.30
N TYR A 280 -2.13 20.82 15.87
CA TYR A 280 -3.14 21.42 16.72
C TYR A 280 -4.05 20.32 17.25
N ALA A 281 -3.87 19.97 18.52
CA ALA A 281 -4.75 19.04 19.22
C ALA A 281 -5.93 19.82 19.81
N ILE A 282 -7.16 19.50 19.42
CA ILE A 282 -8.36 20.25 19.80
C ILE A 282 -9.28 19.35 20.62
N ASP A 283 -9.51 19.74 21.86
CA ASP A 283 -10.41 19.03 22.77
C ASP A 283 -10.95 20.00 23.83
N ASN A 284 -12.19 19.79 24.28
CA ASN A 284 -12.77 20.57 25.37
C ASN A 284 -12.57 19.90 26.74
N PHE A 285 -12.10 18.65 26.76
CA PHE A 285 -11.92 17.78 27.92
C PHE A 285 -13.17 17.63 28.79
N GLN A 286 -14.35 17.80 28.17
CA GLN A 286 -15.65 17.60 28.81
C GLN A 286 -16.25 16.28 28.32
N ALA A 287 -16.78 15.47 29.24
CA ALA A 287 -17.45 14.23 28.87
C ALA A 287 -18.69 14.52 28.01
N ASN A 288 -18.81 13.89 26.85
CA ASN A 288 -20.00 14.00 26.01
C ASN A 288 -21.04 12.93 26.42
N PRO A 289 -22.28 13.33 26.78
CA PRO A 289 -23.31 12.37 27.17
C PRO A 289 -23.71 11.38 26.07
N SER A 290 -23.47 11.69 24.79
CA SER A 290 -23.85 10.86 23.63
C SER A 290 -22.91 9.69 23.36
N ASP A 291 -21.72 9.65 23.97
CA ASP A 291 -20.70 8.62 23.74
C ASP A 291 -21.05 7.24 24.36
N GLY A 292 -22.31 7.02 24.74
CA GLY A 292 -22.81 5.71 25.16
C GLY A 292 -22.26 5.19 26.48
N TYR A 293 -21.59 6.02 27.29
CA TYR A 293 -21.03 5.64 28.60
C TYR A 293 -22.09 5.23 29.65
N ALA A 294 -23.36 5.00 29.30
CA ALA A 294 -24.40 4.62 30.25
C ALA A 294 -24.30 3.16 30.77
N THR A 295 -23.42 2.30 30.24
CA THR A 295 -23.31 0.88 30.63
C THR A 295 -21.89 0.38 30.94
N VAL A 296 -20.90 1.26 30.99
CA VAL A 296 -19.52 0.90 31.32
C VAL A 296 -19.37 0.81 32.84
N PRO A 297 -18.72 -0.23 33.40
CA PRO A 297 -18.44 -0.29 34.84
C PRO A 297 -17.82 1.02 35.31
N GLU A 298 -18.26 1.53 36.46
CA GLU A 298 -17.98 2.88 37.00
C GLU A 298 -16.51 3.34 36.90
N ARG A 299 -15.55 2.40 36.87
CA ARG A 299 -14.12 2.64 36.62
C ARG A 299 -13.77 3.23 35.23
N PHE A 300 -14.69 3.18 34.27
CA PHE A 300 -14.52 3.66 32.89
C PHE A 300 -15.40 4.87 32.56
N LEU A 301 -16.27 5.28 33.49
CA LEU A 301 -16.97 6.55 33.38
C LEU A 301 -15.99 7.66 33.72
N ILE A 302 -15.98 8.75 32.95
CA ILE A 302 -15.41 10.00 33.43
C ILE A 302 -16.31 10.45 34.60
N PRO A 303 -15.86 10.36 35.87
CA PRO A 303 -16.72 10.68 36.99
C PRO A 303 -17.03 12.17 36.94
N LYS A 304 -18.28 12.55 37.22
CA LYS A 304 -18.61 13.94 37.54
C LYS A 304 -17.60 14.44 38.57
N VAL A 305 -17.03 15.62 38.30
CA VAL A 305 -16.14 16.36 39.21
C VAL A 305 -16.74 16.27 40.63
N GLY A 306 -16.11 15.50 41.51
CA GLY A 306 -16.76 15.03 42.72
C GLY A 306 -15.90 14.12 43.58
N ASP A 307 -15.94 12.79 43.39
CA ASP A 307 -15.58 11.87 44.49
C ASP A 307 -14.82 10.57 44.11
N SER A 308 -13.97 10.61 43.08
CA SER A 308 -12.94 9.58 42.81
C SER A 308 -11.70 10.33 42.28
N PRO A 309 -10.44 9.86 42.40
CA PRO A 309 -9.31 10.57 41.80
C PRO A 309 -9.50 10.55 40.28
N ALA A 310 -10.24 11.54 39.78
CA ALA A 310 -10.56 11.70 38.38
C ALA A 310 -9.22 11.74 37.64
N VAL A 311 -9.01 10.77 36.76
CA VAL A 311 -7.90 10.86 35.81
C VAL A 311 -8.21 12.10 34.99
N ASP A 312 -7.44 13.14 35.25
CA ASP A 312 -7.52 14.38 34.52
C ASP A 312 -6.97 14.11 33.12
N VAL A 313 -7.89 13.88 32.18
CA VAL A 313 -7.59 13.51 30.78
C VAL A 313 -6.65 14.52 30.16
N GLU A 314 -6.84 15.81 30.46
CA GLU A 314 -5.95 16.88 30.01
C GLU A 314 -4.54 16.72 30.60
N LYS A 315 -4.40 16.41 31.90
CA LYS A 315 -3.07 16.14 32.47
C LYS A 315 -2.38 14.94 31.83
N GLU A 316 -3.11 13.87 31.52
CA GLU A 316 -2.53 12.72 30.80
C GLU A 316 -2.14 13.12 29.37
N PHE A 317 -2.96 13.89 28.65
CA PHE A 317 -2.59 14.45 27.35
C PHE A 317 -1.26 15.21 27.42
N ILE A 318 -1.16 16.17 28.36
CA ILE A 318 0.04 17.00 28.52
C ILE A 318 1.26 16.13 28.83
N LYS A 319 1.11 15.15 29.71
CA LYS A 319 2.18 14.21 30.07
C LYS A 319 2.64 13.36 28.89
N ASN A 320 1.70 12.87 28.08
CA ASN A 320 1.98 11.97 26.96
C ASN A 320 2.55 12.70 25.74
N THR A 321 2.28 14.00 25.62
CA THR A 321 2.76 14.84 24.51
C THR A 321 3.91 15.78 24.90
N LYS A 322 4.38 15.75 26.16
CA LYS A 322 5.39 16.68 26.71
C LYS A 322 6.69 16.79 25.91
N ASP A 323 7.08 15.73 25.21
CA ASP A 323 8.35 15.65 24.48
C ASP A 323 8.22 16.23 23.05
N PHE A 324 7.01 16.63 22.65
CA PHE A 324 6.72 17.22 21.34
C PHE A 324 6.55 18.73 21.42
N SER A 325 7.57 19.47 20.98
CA SER A 325 7.51 20.94 20.87
C SER A 325 6.58 21.45 19.76
N ASN A 326 6.13 20.56 18.88
CA ASN A 326 5.26 20.87 17.76
C ASN A 326 3.76 20.62 18.02
N VAL A 327 3.39 20.23 19.25
CA VAL A 327 1.98 20.08 19.66
C VAL A 327 1.48 21.36 20.32
N ASP A 328 0.41 21.94 19.75
CA ASP A 328 -0.30 23.08 20.32
C ASP A 328 -1.71 22.64 20.76
N LEU A 329 -1.93 22.53 22.07
CA LEU A 329 -3.23 22.12 22.63
C LEU A 329 -4.23 23.30 22.67
N ILE A 330 -5.35 23.15 21.96
CA ILE A 330 -6.46 24.10 21.90
C ILE A 330 -7.62 23.57 22.75
N ARG A 331 -7.90 24.25 23.87
CA ARG A 331 -8.96 23.89 24.83
C ARG A 331 -10.31 24.49 24.44
N LEU A 332 -10.84 24.08 23.31
CA LEU A 332 -12.11 24.58 22.77
C LEU A 332 -12.93 23.42 22.20
N ASP A 333 -14.24 23.62 22.08
CA ASP A 333 -15.04 22.74 21.25
C ASP A 333 -14.63 22.86 19.77
N SER A 334 -14.89 21.80 19.02
CA SER A 334 -14.52 21.66 17.61
C SER A 334 -14.95 22.86 16.74
N ILE A 335 -16.17 23.37 16.92
CA ILE A 335 -16.73 24.40 16.05
C ILE A 335 -16.09 25.74 16.35
N THR A 336 -16.03 26.15 17.63
CA THR A 336 -15.35 27.39 18.03
C THR A 336 -13.87 27.38 17.67
N ALA A 337 -13.19 26.21 17.76
CA ALA A 337 -11.81 26.09 17.33
C ALA A 337 -11.66 26.31 15.81
N SER A 338 -12.56 25.75 14.99
CA SER A 338 -12.49 25.85 13.53
C SER A 338 -12.52 27.30 13.00
N GLU A 339 -13.19 28.20 13.73
CA GLU A 339 -13.29 29.63 13.37
C GLU A 339 -11.95 30.37 13.47
N LYS A 340 -10.96 29.79 14.17
CA LYS A 340 -9.61 30.35 14.29
C LYS A 340 -8.71 30.02 13.09
N PHE A 341 -9.17 29.18 12.17
CA PHE A 341 -8.39 28.74 11.03
C PHE A 341 -8.97 29.28 9.72
N GLU A 342 -8.09 29.72 8.83
CA GLU A 342 -8.47 30.13 7.49
C GLU A 342 -8.79 28.90 6.63
N ASP A 343 -9.60 29.09 5.58
CA ASP A 343 -9.87 28.02 4.62
C ASP A 343 -8.58 27.62 3.89
N ASN A 344 -8.43 26.32 3.60
CA ASN A 344 -7.24 25.72 2.98
C ASN A 344 -5.90 26.02 3.70
N SER A 345 -5.93 26.28 5.00
CA SER A 345 -4.72 26.58 5.81
C SER A 345 -4.12 25.37 6.51
N ILE A 346 -4.85 24.24 6.59
CA ILE A 346 -4.44 23.04 7.32
C ILE A 346 -4.15 21.93 6.33
N ASP A 347 -2.94 21.35 6.35
CA ASP A 347 -2.57 20.29 5.40
C ASP A 347 -3.43 19.03 5.62
N MET A 348 -3.60 18.62 6.88
CA MET A 348 -4.37 17.42 7.26
C MET A 348 -5.33 17.72 8.41
N VAL A 349 -6.57 17.23 8.30
CA VAL A 349 -7.55 17.25 9.39
C VAL A 349 -7.90 15.81 9.76
N TRP A 350 -7.78 15.49 11.05
CA TRP A 350 -8.09 14.20 11.66
C TRP A 350 -9.29 14.36 12.61
N ILE A 351 -10.42 13.71 12.30
CA ILE A 351 -11.63 13.71 13.12
C ILE A 351 -11.75 12.40 13.89
N ASP A 352 -11.62 12.47 15.22
CA ASP A 352 -11.77 11.36 16.16
C ASP A 352 -12.42 11.85 17.47
N ALA A 353 -13.52 12.60 17.33
CA ALA A 353 -14.30 13.14 18.44
C ALA A 353 -15.56 12.31 18.69
N SER A 354 -16.74 12.91 18.60
CA SER A 354 -17.99 12.18 18.83
C SER A 354 -18.46 11.44 17.59
N HIS A 355 -19.02 10.25 17.79
CA HIS A 355 -19.55 9.39 16.73
C HIS A 355 -21.07 9.55 16.52
N ASP A 356 -21.73 10.50 17.19
CA ASP A 356 -23.14 10.80 16.90
C ASP A 356 -23.28 11.58 15.58
N TYR A 357 -24.37 11.31 14.85
CA TYR A 357 -24.56 11.83 13.50
C TYR A 357 -24.51 13.37 13.42
N ASP A 358 -25.11 14.08 14.38
CA ASP A 358 -25.18 15.54 14.33
C ASP A 358 -23.82 16.18 14.60
N SER A 359 -23.05 15.61 15.53
CA SER A 359 -21.68 16.05 15.82
C SER A 359 -20.77 15.81 14.61
N VAL A 360 -20.79 14.63 14.01
CA VAL A 360 -19.97 14.32 12.81
C VAL A 360 -20.32 15.26 11.65
N VAL A 361 -21.61 15.52 11.39
CA VAL A 361 -22.01 16.47 10.33
C VAL A 361 -21.49 17.88 10.60
N LYS A 362 -21.51 18.34 11.85
CA LYS A 362 -21.00 19.67 12.23
C LYS A 362 -19.48 19.73 12.02
N ASP A 363 -18.74 18.72 12.48
CA ASP A 363 -17.29 18.67 12.31
C ASP A 363 -16.89 18.64 10.84
N VAL A 364 -17.56 17.81 10.03
CA VAL A 364 -17.31 17.76 8.59
C VAL A 364 -17.53 19.12 7.93
N LYS A 365 -18.65 19.79 8.21
CA LYS A 365 -18.95 21.10 7.62
C LYS A 365 -17.98 22.19 8.06
N ALA A 366 -17.55 22.15 9.32
CA ALA A 366 -16.64 23.14 9.89
C ALA A 366 -15.21 22.99 9.36
N TRP A 367 -14.71 21.75 9.28
CA TRP A 367 -13.28 21.50 9.04
C TRP A 367 -12.92 21.16 7.59
N LEU A 368 -13.85 20.64 6.79
CA LEU A 368 -13.59 20.33 5.38
C LEU A 368 -13.12 21.56 4.56
N PRO A 369 -13.66 22.79 4.77
CA PRO A 369 -13.14 24.00 4.13
C PRO A 369 -11.72 24.38 4.57
N LYS A 370 -11.34 24.03 5.81
CA LYS A 370 -10.02 24.34 6.40
C LYS A 370 -8.92 23.43 5.88
N CYS A 371 -9.27 22.19 5.58
CA CYS A 371 -8.35 21.18 5.07
C CYS A 371 -7.86 21.51 3.65
N LYS A 372 -6.59 21.24 3.36
CA LYS A 372 -5.93 21.48 2.07
C LYS A 372 -5.61 20.19 1.33
N LYS A 373 -5.08 19.15 2.00
CA LYS A 373 -4.57 17.93 1.33
C LYS A 373 -5.33 16.67 1.74
N LEU A 374 -5.49 16.43 3.04
CA LEU A 374 -6.04 15.17 3.56
C LEU A 374 -7.09 15.41 4.63
N PHE A 375 -8.32 15.01 4.35
CA PHE A 375 -9.42 15.06 5.29
C PHE A 375 -9.79 13.64 5.70
N CYS A 376 -9.58 13.30 6.95
CA CYS A 376 -9.69 11.92 7.44
C CYS A 376 -10.29 11.87 8.84
N GLY A 377 -10.71 10.68 9.24
CA GLY A 377 -11.19 10.42 10.58
C GLY A 377 -11.34 8.94 10.85
N HIS A 378 -11.88 8.65 12.02
CA HIS A 378 -11.96 7.31 12.58
C HIS A 378 -13.41 6.78 12.64
N ASP A 379 -13.60 5.61 13.24
CA ASP A 379 -14.89 4.98 13.50
C ASP A 379 -15.78 4.79 12.26
N TYR A 380 -15.19 4.50 11.09
CA TYR A 380 -15.95 4.26 9.86
C TYR A 380 -16.91 3.07 9.98
N ASP A 381 -16.72 2.17 10.94
CA ASP A 381 -17.62 1.05 11.21
C ASP A 381 -18.94 1.48 11.89
N HIS A 382 -19.02 2.68 12.46
CA HIS A 382 -20.24 3.25 13.01
C HIS A 382 -21.20 3.71 11.90
N GLU A 383 -22.44 3.21 11.91
CA GLU A 383 -23.47 3.58 10.92
C GLU A 383 -23.81 5.08 10.93
N THR A 384 -23.73 5.73 12.09
CA THR A 384 -23.92 7.18 12.23
C THR A 384 -22.84 7.97 11.51
N VAL A 385 -21.57 7.53 11.62
CA VAL A 385 -20.43 8.13 10.92
C VAL A 385 -20.59 7.94 9.40
N LYS A 386 -20.83 6.71 8.93
CA LYS A 386 -21.06 6.43 7.49
C LYS A 386 -22.17 7.30 6.91
N LYS A 387 -23.31 7.39 7.61
CA LYS A 387 -24.46 8.18 7.19
C LYS A 387 -24.12 9.67 7.14
N ALA A 388 -23.43 10.21 8.15
CA ALA A 388 -23.02 11.61 8.19
C ALA A 388 -22.09 11.98 7.03
N LEU A 389 -21.08 11.13 6.74
CA LEU A 389 -20.17 11.33 5.62
C LEU A 389 -20.91 11.31 4.28
N PHE A 390 -21.83 10.36 4.09
CA PHE A 390 -22.66 10.25 2.90
C PHE A 390 -23.55 11.48 2.69
N ASP A 391 -24.25 11.93 3.74
CA ASP A 391 -25.14 13.11 3.67
C ASP A 391 -24.35 14.43 3.48
N CYS A 392 -23.07 14.45 3.87
CA CYS A 392 -22.12 15.52 3.55
C CYS A 392 -21.52 15.39 2.14
N LEU A 393 -21.99 14.44 1.32
CA LEU A 393 -21.55 14.18 -0.06
C LEU A 393 -20.07 13.75 -0.17
N LEU A 394 -19.48 13.23 0.91
CA LEU A 394 -18.14 12.68 0.88
C LEU A 394 -18.15 11.25 0.31
N LYS A 395 -17.08 10.93 -0.42
CA LYS A 395 -16.82 9.58 -0.94
C LYS A 395 -15.45 9.12 -0.43
N PRO A 396 -15.35 8.74 0.85
CA PRO A 396 -14.08 8.40 1.45
C PRO A 396 -13.54 7.08 0.90
N ALA A 397 -12.22 7.01 0.78
CA ALA A 397 -11.49 5.75 0.75
C ALA A 397 -11.31 5.22 2.18
N ILE A 398 -11.05 3.92 2.30
CA ILE A 398 -10.90 3.23 3.59
C ILE A 398 -9.42 2.94 3.83
N GLY A 399 -8.93 3.35 4.99
CA GLY A 399 -7.57 3.09 5.46
C GLY A 399 -7.48 1.78 6.25
N PRO A 400 -6.37 1.54 6.96
CA PRO A 400 -6.27 0.47 7.94
C PRO A 400 -7.32 0.62 9.05
N GLY A 401 -7.78 -0.52 9.60
CA GLY A 401 -8.73 -0.54 10.71
C GLY A 401 -10.05 0.17 10.37
N ARG A 402 -10.39 1.19 11.15
CA ARG A 402 -11.64 1.98 11.04
C ARG A 402 -11.44 3.36 10.41
N ILE A 403 -10.28 3.60 9.82
CA ILE A 403 -9.95 4.89 9.21
C ILE A 403 -10.73 5.11 7.91
N TRP A 404 -11.28 6.31 7.76
CA TRP A 404 -11.77 6.84 6.49
C TRP A 404 -10.97 8.08 6.09
N TYR A 405 -10.81 8.32 4.78
CA TYR A 405 -10.09 9.50 4.30
C TYR A 405 -10.53 9.97 2.91
N VAL A 406 -10.33 11.26 2.66
CA VAL A 406 -10.60 11.96 1.40
C VAL A 406 -9.36 12.79 1.05
N ILE A 407 -8.79 12.55 -0.12
CA ILE A 407 -7.69 13.35 -0.66
C ILE A 407 -8.29 14.57 -1.36
N LYS A 408 -7.87 15.77 -0.94
CA LYS A 408 -8.21 17.04 -1.60
C LYS A 408 -7.22 17.32 -2.73
N GLY A 409 -7.77 17.71 -3.88
CA GLY A 409 -7.07 17.97 -5.14
C GLY A 409 -6.40 19.33 -5.19
#